data_AF-A0A9E4HSN8-F1
#
_entry.id   AF-A0A9E4HSN8-F1
#
_cell.length_a   1.000
_cell.length_b   1.000
_cell.length_c   1.000
_cell.angle_alpha   90.00
_cell.angle_beta   90.00
_cell.angle_gamma   90.00
#
_symmetry.space_group_name_H-M   'P 1'
#
loop_
_entity.id
_entity.type
_entity.pdbx_description
1 polymer ?
#
loop_
_entity_poly.entity_id
_entity_poly.type
_entity_poly.pdbx_seq_one_letter_code
_entity_poly.pdbx_strand_id
1 'polypeptide(L)'
;MINFIKLISGNVWLLVMAQGIGMTTLNVNIIVVGLSGLLIAPEPWLATVPLSLQFVTSMLTTLPASLAMGRFGRKPVFLFGIVVIALGMAGQGLALVYSSFLGFTLSSLLVGVAHGIGQFYRYAAADQVDEEQKSVVLSLVLAGGLVAALLGASIVKNSISFYPGVVYA
;
A
#
# COMPACT_ATOMS: atom_id res chain seq x y z
N MET A 1 -0.65 19.05 24.26
CA MET A 1 -1.03 17.94 23.34
C MET A 1 -2.41 18.14 22.69
N ILE A 2 -3.45 18.58 23.41
CA ILE A 2 -4.83 18.71 22.88
C ILE A 2 -5.03 19.91 21.92
N ASN A 3 -4.30 21.01 22.09
CA ASN A 3 -4.34 22.16 21.15
C ASN A 3 -3.65 21.89 19.80
N PHE A 4 -2.88 20.81 19.67
CA PHE A 4 -2.07 20.50 18.48
C PHE A 4 -2.89 19.87 17.34
N ILE A 5 -3.89 19.04 17.68
CA ILE A 5 -4.81 18.40 16.71
C ILE A 5 -5.67 19.46 15.99
N LYS A 6 -5.90 20.61 16.64
CA LYS A 6 -6.71 21.71 16.12
C LYS A 6 -6.01 22.55 15.02
N LEU A 7 -4.68 22.48 14.93
CA LEU A 7 -3.86 23.24 13.96
C LEU A 7 -3.59 22.47 12.66
N ILE A 8 -3.91 21.18 12.63
CA ILE A 8 -3.69 20.32 11.47
C ILE A 8 -4.84 20.56 10.49
N SER A 9 -4.53 21.08 9.30
CA SER A 9 -5.52 21.27 8.24
C SER A 9 -6.20 19.94 7.88
N GLY A 10 -7.48 19.97 7.48
CA GLY A 10 -8.22 18.74 7.14
C GLY A 10 -7.52 17.87 6.09
N ASN A 11 -6.71 18.47 5.23
CA ASN A 11 -5.92 17.78 4.21
C ASN A 11 -4.79 16.92 4.80
N VAL A 12 -4.14 17.37 5.88
CA VAL A 12 -3.08 16.59 6.55
C VAL A 12 -3.67 15.39 7.25
N TRP A 13 -4.83 15.53 7.91
CA TRP A 13 -5.57 14.40 8.48
C TRP A 13 -5.97 13.36 7.43
N LEU A 14 -6.40 13.81 6.26
CA LEU A 14 -6.74 12.91 5.15
C LEU A 14 -5.52 12.12 4.66
N LEU A 15 -4.34 12.75 4.59
CA LEU A 15 -3.09 12.08 4.21
C LEU A 15 -2.58 11.11 5.29
N VAL A 16 -2.75 11.44 6.57
CA VAL A 16 -2.46 10.54 7.69
C VAL A 16 -3.32 9.27 7.58
N MET A 17 -4.62 9.43 7.36
CA MET A 17 -5.54 8.30 7.20
C MET A 17 -5.22 7.48 5.95
N ALA A 18 -4.92 8.15 4.82
CA ALA A 18 -4.53 7.47 3.58
C ALA A 18 -3.23 6.66 3.74
N GLN A 19 -2.21 7.20 4.42
CA GLN A 19 -0.99 6.46 4.74
C GLN A 19 -1.28 5.29 5.69
N GLY A 20 -2.13 5.50 6.70
CA GLY A 20 -2.53 4.46 7.63
C GLY A 20 -3.15 3.28 6.90
N ILE A 21 -4.19 3.54 6.11
CA ILE A 21 -4.85 2.53 5.27
C ILE A 21 -3.85 1.87 4.32
N GLY A 22 -2.99 2.64 3.66
CA GLY A 22 -1.98 2.10 2.75
C GLY A 22 -1.00 1.13 3.43
N MET A 23 -0.57 1.42 4.67
CA MET A 23 0.29 0.50 5.42
C MET A 23 -0.45 -0.77 5.88
N THR A 24 -1.72 -0.67 6.23
CA THR A 24 -2.57 -1.84 6.48
C THR A 24 -2.64 -2.73 5.25
N THR A 25 -3.00 -2.13 4.11
CA THR A 25 -3.12 -2.83 2.83
C THR A 25 -1.81 -3.53 2.46
N LEU A 26 -0.68 -2.86 2.62
CA LEU A 26 0.64 -3.44 2.34
C LEU A 26 0.92 -4.65 3.23
N ASN A 27 0.69 -4.56 4.55
CA ASN A 27 0.93 -5.68 5.48
C ASN A 27 0.05 -6.89 5.16
N VAL A 28 -1.24 -6.67 4.92
CA VAL A 28 -2.17 -7.72 4.52
C VAL A 28 -1.73 -8.36 3.20
N ASN A 29 -1.33 -7.54 2.22
CA ASN A 29 -0.91 -8.02 0.91
C ASN A 29 0.34 -8.90 1.01
N ILE A 30 1.33 -8.57 1.83
CA ILE A 30 2.54 -9.40 2.01
C ILE A 30 2.17 -10.82 2.45
N ILE A 31 1.25 -10.95 3.40
CA ILE A 31 0.79 -12.25 3.90
C ILE A 31 0.05 -13.02 2.80
N VAL A 32 -0.92 -12.37 2.16
CA VAL A 32 -1.76 -12.98 1.12
C VAL A 32 -0.93 -13.40 -0.09
N VAL A 33 0.00 -12.55 -0.55
CA VAL A 33 0.85 -12.82 -1.71
C VAL A 33 1.84 -13.93 -1.43
N GLY A 34 2.42 -13.99 -0.22
CA GLY A 34 3.30 -15.10 0.17
C GLY A 34 2.58 -16.44 0.15
N LEU A 35 1.36 -16.49 0.69
CA LEU A 35 0.53 -17.71 0.73
C LEU A 35 0.02 -18.09 -0.66
N SER A 36 -0.53 -17.13 -1.40
CA SER A 36 -1.06 -17.33 -2.75
C SER A 36 0.03 -17.72 -3.74
N GLY A 37 1.25 -17.18 -3.57
CA GLY A 37 2.43 -17.55 -4.34
C GLY A 37 2.76 -19.04 -4.20
N LEU A 38 2.63 -19.63 -3.01
CA LEU A 38 2.83 -21.07 -2.81
C LEU A 38 1.76 -21.93 -3.47
N LEU A 39 0.54 -21.42 -3.64
CA LEU A 39 -0.59 -22.16 -4.23
C LEU A 39 -0.54 -22.19 -5.77
N ILE A 40 0.01 -21.15 -6.40
CA ILE A 40 -0.04 -20.95 -7.85
C ILE A 40 1.34 -21.11 -8.52
N ALA A 41 2.43 -21.05 -7.77
CA ALA A 41 3.76 -21.15 -8.36
C ALA A 41 3.95 -22.49 -9.09
N PRO A 42 4.50 -22.46 -10.33
CA PRO A 42 4.85 -23.69 -11.06
C PRO A 42 5.90 -24.52 -10.30
N GLU A 43 6.79 -23.83 -9.59
CA GLU A 43 7.88 -24.41 -8.82
C GLU A 43 7.98 -23.73 -7.45
N PRO A 44 8.31 -24.46 -6.37
CA PRO A 44 8.34 -23.90 -5.01
C PRO A 44 9.28 -22.68 -4.84
N TRP A 45 10.38 -22.63 -5.60
CA TRP A 45 11.33 -21.52 -5.54
C TRP A 45 10.82 -20.23 -6.21
N LEU A 46 9.79 -20.32 -7.06
CA LEU A 46 9.13 -19.17 -7.70
C LEU A 46 8.07 -18.51 -6.81
N ALA A 47 7.67 -19.14 -5.70
CA ALA A 47 6.58 -18.66 -4.85
C ALA A 47 6.82 -17.26 -4.27
N THR A 48 8.07 -16.87 -4.04
CA THR A 48 8.44 -15.56 -3.49
C THR A 48 8.66 -14.49 -4.56
N VAL A 49 8.76 -14.88 -5.83
CA VAL A 49 9.04 -13.96 -6.95
C VAL A 49 8.02 -12.82 -7.06
N PRO A 50 6.70 -13.04 -6.97
CA PRO A 50 5.72 -11.95 -7.05
C PRO A 50 5.92 -10.90 -5.95
N LEU A 51 6.28 -11.33 -4.73
CA LEU A 51 6.54 -10.45 -3.61
C LEU A 51 7.88 -9.70 -3.77
N SER A 52 8.93 -10.38 -4.19
CA SER A 52 10.23 -9.75 -4.46
C SER A 52 10.12 -8.68 -5.54
N LEU A 53 9.40 -8.98 -6.62
CA LEU A 53 9.17 -8.05 -7.71
C LEU A 53 8.34 -6.84 -7.27
N GLN A 54 7.37 -7.00 -6.36
CA GLN A 54 6.65 -5.86 -5.76
C GLN A 54 7.59 -4.83 -5.14
N PHE A 55 8.56 -5.28 -4.35
CA PHE A 55 9.53 -4.38 -3.72
C PHE A 55 10.47 -3.74 -4.74
N VAL A 56 10.98 -4.52 -5.70
CA VAL A 56 11.84 -4.01 -6.78
C VAL A 56 11.12 -2.93 -7.58
N THR A 57 9.86 -3.17 -7.98
CA THR A 57 9.07 -2.19 -8.72
C THR A 57 8.74 -0.96 -7.88
N SER A 58 8.45 -1.11 -6.59
CA SER A 58 8.27 0.02 -5.68
C SER A 58 9.52 0.91 -5.63
N MET A 59 10.72 0.32 -5.52
CA MET A 59 11.98 1.04 -5.56
C MET A 59 12.19 1.77 -6.90
N LEU A 60 11.99 1.06 -8.01
CA LEU A 60 12.13 1.63 -9.36
C LEU A 60 11.11 2.73 -9.63
N THR A 61 9.92 2.66 -9.02
CA THR A 61 8.85 3.66 -9.19
C THR A 61 9.06 4.90 -8.34
N THR A 62 9.80 4.79 -7.23
CA THR A 62 9.98 5.90 -6.29
C THR A 62 10.64 7.13 -6.96
N LEU A 63 11.68 6.91 -7.77
CA LEU A 63 12.35 7.98 -8.52
C LEU A 63 11.45 8.68 -9.56
N PRO A 64 10.83 7.95 -10.53
CA PRO A 64 9.96 8.58 -11.51
C PRO A 64 8.71 9.18 -10.87
N ALA A 65 8.18 8.59 -9.79
CA ALA A 65 7.06 9.18 -9.04
C ALA A 65 7.44 10.53 -8.42
N SER A 66 8.64 10.65 -7.82
CA SER A 66 9.13 11.92 -7.28
C SER A 66 9.25 12.99 -8.36
N LEU A 67 9.83 12.65 -9.51
CA LEU A 67 9.96 13.57 -10.66
C LEU A 67 8.59 13.96 -11.24
N ALA A 68 7.66 13.00 -11.35
CA ALA A 68 6.30 13.25 -11.81
C ALA A 68 5.54 14.16 -10.85
N MET A 69 5.71 14.02 -9.53
CA MET A 69 5.12 14.91 -8.54
C MET A 69 5.68 16.34 -8.64
N GLY A 70 6.97 16.48 -8.97
CA GLY A 70 7.59 17.78 -9.24
C GLY A 70 7.05 18.46 -10.50
N ARG A 71 6.71 17.69 -11.54
CA ARG A 71 6.28 18.24 -12.85
C ARG A 71 4.76 18.42 -12.99
N PHE A 72 3.97 17.46 -12.52
CA PHE A 72 2.51 17.42 -12.70
C PHE A 72 1.75 17.77 -11.41
N GLY A 73 2.46 17.97 -10.29
CA GLY A 73 1.87 18.15 -8.97
C GLY A 73 1.50 16.83 -8.30
N ARG A 74 1.18 16.89 -7.00
CA ARG A 74 1.01 15.70 -6.14
C ARG A 74 -0.33 14.99 -6.34
N LYS A 75 -1.41 15.76 -6.48
CA LYS A 75 -2.78 15.23 -6.58
C LYS A 75 -2.98 14.23 -7.73
N PRO A 76 -2.59 14.51 -9.00
CA PRO A 76 -2.79 13.55 -10.09
C PRO A 76 -1.96 12.28 -9.92
N VAL A 77 -0.75 12.38 -9.37
CA VAL A 77 0.11 11.21 -9.12
C VAL A 77 -0.48 10.32 -8.02
N PHE A 78 -1.04 10.90 -6.96
CA PHE A 78 -1.73 10.12 -5.92
C PHE A 78 -3.00 9.45 -6.43
N LEU A 79 -3.82 10.15 -7.22
CA LEU A 79 -5.01 9.56 -7.85
C LEU A 79 -4.64 8.41 -8.78
N PHE A 80 -3.57 8.57 -9.57
CA PHE A 80 -3.03 7.50 -10.39
C PHE A 80 -2.63 6.29 -9.54
N GLY A 81 -1.90 6.50 -8.44
CA GLY A 81 -1.55 5.43 -7.51
C GLY A 81 -2.77 4.66 -6.97
N ILE A 82 -3.86 5.36 -6.63
CA ILE A 82 -5.11 4.74 -6.15
C ILE A 82 -5.77 3.87 -7.23
N VAL A 83 -5.80 4.34 -8.48
CA VAL A 83 -6.36 3.55 -9.59
C VAL A 83 -5.48 2.32 -9.86
N VAL A 84 -4.16 2.49 -9.85
CA VAL A 84 -3.21 1.39 -10.10
C VAL A 84 -3.28 0.34 -9.00
N ILE A 85 -3.36 0.72 -7.72
CA ILE A 85 -3.49 -0.28 -6.63
C ILE A 85 -4.82 -1.02 -6.72
N ALA A 86 -5.92 -0.34 -7.04
CA ALA A 86 -7.23 -0.98 -7.18
C ALA A 86 -7.23 -2.01 -8.32
N LEU A 87 -6.66 -1.66 -9.48
CA LEU A 87 -6.51 -2.58 -10.61
C LEU A 87 -5.54 -3.72 -10.30
N GLY A 88 -4.43 -3.44 -9.62
CA GLY A 88 -3.45 -4.45 -9.22
C GLY A 88 -4.02 -5.47 -8.23
N MET A 89 -4.78 -5.02 -7.23
CA MET A 89 -5.43 -5.92 -6.26
C MET A 89 -6.56 -6.74 -6.88
N ALA A 90 -7.41 -6.12 -7.72
CA ALA A 90 -8.43 -6.84 -8.46
C ALA A 90 -7.80 -7.89 -9.41
N GLY A 91 -6.69 -7.52 -10.07
CA GLY A 91 -5.92 -8.42 -10.92
C GLY A 91 -5.29 -9.59 -10.15
N GLN A 92 -4.77 -9.35 -8.94
CA GLN A 92 -4.25 -10.41 -8.08
C GLN A 92 -5.34 -11.41 -7.70
N GLY A 93 -6.52 -10.94 -7.29
CA GLY A 93 -7.66 -11.80 -6.97
C GLY A 93 -8.14 -12.61 -8.17
N LEU A 94 -8.28 -11.98 -9.34
CA LEU A 94 -8.67 -12.69 -10.57
C LEU A 94 -7.62 -13.73 -10.99
N ALA A 95 -6.34 -13.36 -10.97
CA ALA A 95 -5.26 -14.27 -11.32
C ALA A 95 -5.19 -15.46 -10.36
N LEU A 96 -5.57 -15.26 -9.09
CA LEU A 96 -5.68 -16.33 -8.11
C LEU A 96 -6.80 -17.32 -8.47
N VAL A 97 -7.98 -16.82 -8.85
CA VAL A 97 -9.12 -17.65 -9.27
C VAL A 97 -8.81 -18.47 -10.53
N TYR A 98 -8.08 -17.89 -11.49
CA TYR A 98 -7.68 -18.58 -12.72
C TYR A 98 -6.38 -19.38 -12.61
N SER A 99 -5.78 -19.46 -11.41
CA SER A 99 -4.48 -20.13 -11.17
C SER A 99 -3.36 -19.68 -12.11
N SER A 100 -3.33 -18.39 -12.49
CA SER A 100 -2.38 -17.83 -13.44
C SER A 100 -1.21 -17.15 -12.73
N PHE A 101 -0.05 -17.82 -12.69
CA PHE A 101 1.15 -17.27 -12.05
C PHE A 101 1.65 -15.98 -12.70
N LEU A 102 1.65 -15.91 -14.04
CA LEU A 102 2.08 -14.72 -14.76
C LEU A 102 1.13 -13.54 -14.53
N GLY A 103 -0.18 -13.77 -14.57
CA GLY A 103 -1.17 -12.73 -14.26
C GLY A 103 -1.03 -12.21 -12.83
N PHE A 104 -0.76 -13.11 -11.88
CA PHE A 104 -0.55 -12.77 -10.48
C PHE A 104 0.73 -11.94 -10.29
N THR A 105 1.81 -12.31 -10.99
CA THR A 105 3.09 -11.60 -10.94
C THR A 105 2.97 -10.20 -11.56
N LEU A 106 2.34 -10.07 -12.72
CA LEU A 106 2.11 -8.76 -13.37
C LEU A 106 1.24 -7.85 -12.52
N SER A 107 0.18 -8.39 -11.92
CA SER A 107 -0.69 -7.64 -11.00
C SER A 107 0.07 -7.20 -9.75
N SER A 108 0.97 -8.05 -9.24
CA SER A 108 1.87 -7.72 -8.13
C SER A 108 2.80 -6.55 -8.50
N LEU A 109 3.37 -6.50 -9.71
CA LEU A 109 4.16 -5.34 -10.15
C LEU A 109 3.38 -4.03 -10.04
N LEU A 110 2.11 -4.03 -10.47
CA LEU A 110 1.23 -2.85 -10.37
C LEU A 110 1.02 -2.40 -8.92
N VAL A 111 0.78 -3.35 -8.01
CA VAL A 111 0.69 -3.05 -6.57
C VAL A 111 1.99 -2.42 -6.06
N GLY A 112 3.13 -2.92 -6.51
CA GLY A 112 4.46 -2.35 -6.23
C GLY A 112 4.59 -0.88 -6.68
N VAL A 113 4.16 -0.56 -7.91
CA VAL A 113 4.14 0.83 -8.42
C VAL A 113 3.35 1.74 -7.49
N ALA A 114 2.13 1.33 -7.13
CA ALA A 114 1.27 2.15 -6.29
C ALA A 114 1.79 2.30 -4.86
N HIS A 115 2.39 1.26 -4.29
CA HIS A 115 3.06 1.36 -2.98
C HIS A 115 4.23 2.35 -3.01
N GLY A 116 5.03 2.37 -4.08
CA GLY A 116 6.10 3.35 -4.27
C GLY A 116 5.57 4.79 -4.27
N ILE A 117 4.46 5.04 -4.96
CA ILE A 117 3.77 6.35 -4.95
C ILE A 117 3.23 6.67 -3.55
N GLY A 118 2.66 5.68 -2.85
CA GLY A 118 2.08 5.86 -1.52
C GLY A 118 3.09 6.29 -0.46
N GLN A 119 4.38 5.94 -0.59
CA GLN A 119 5.42 6.40 0.33
C GLN A 119 5.56 7.92 0.42
N PHE A 120 5.06 8.66 -0.57
CA PHE A 120 5.11 10.12 -0.59
C PHE A 120 3.99 10.80 0.21
N TYR A 121 2.97 10.08 0.71
CA TYR A 121 1.92 10.71 1.55
C TYR A 121 2.52 11.34 2.82
N ARG A 122 3.52 10.68 3.43
CA ARG A 122 4.21 11.19 4.62
C ARG A 122 4.97 12.50 4.35
N TYR A 123 5.56 12.63 3.16
CA TYR A 123 6.26 13.86 2.74
C TYR A 123 5.26 14.95 2.34
N ALA A 124 4.15 14.58 1.69
CA ALA A 124 3.09 15.50 1.33
C ALA A 124 2.34 16.07 2.55
N ALA A 125 2.23 15.29 3.63
CA ALA A 125 1.70 15.76 4.90
C ALA A 125 2.69 16.71 5.59
N ALA A 126 3.98 16.38 5.59
CA ALA A 126 5.01 17.21 6.22
C ALA A 126 5.19 18.58 5.53
N ASP A 127 5.00 18.69 4.22
CA ASP A 127 5.13 19.98 3.52
C ASP A 127 3.94 20.94 3.72
N GLN A 128 2.87 20.50 4.39
CA GLN A 128 1.71 21.34 4.71
C GLN A 128 1.81 21.99 6.10
N VAL A 129 2.92 21.80 6.81
CA VAL A 129 3.19 22.37 8.12
C VAL A 129 4.55 23.05 8.18
N ASP A 130 4.72 23.96 9.14
CA ASP A 130 5.97 24.68 9.36
C ASP A 130 7.11 23.73 9.75
N GLU A 131 8.36 24.15 9.52
CA GLU A 131 9.56 23.31 9.69
C GLU A 131 9.71 22.74 11.11
N GLU A 132 9.31 23.51 12.13
CA GLU A 132 9.28 23.07 13.53
C GLU A 132 8.28 21.93 13.80
N GLN A 133 7.24 21.80 12.96
CA GLN A 133 6.16 20.83 13.14
C GLN A 133 6.31 19.59 12.25
N LYS A 134 7.24 19.59 11.29
CA LYS A 134 7.43 18.48 10.33
C LYS A 134 7.74 17.14 11.01
N SER A 135 8.63 17.12 11.99
CA SER A 135 9.02 15.91 12.73
C SER A 135 7.84 15.32 13.52
N VAL A 136 6.99 16.19 14.06
CA VAL A 136 5.79 15.81 14.81
C VAL A 136 4.72 15.24 13.88
N VAL A 137 4.44 15.90 12.76
CA VAL A 137 3.46 15.39 11.77
C VAL A 137 3.94 14.07 11.17
N LEU A 138 5.22 13.94 10.85
CA LEU A 138 5.78 12.70 10.34
C LEU A 138 5.62 11.55 11.35
N SER A 139 5.90 11.79 12.63
CA SER A 139 5.71 10.76 13.67
C SER A 139 4.22 10.41 13.86
N LEU A 140 3.31 11.37 13.73
CA LEU A 140 1.86 11.13 13.78
C LEU A 140 1.35 10.30 12.59
N VAL A 141 1.85 10.58 11.38
CA VAL A 141 1.57 9.80 10.17
C VAL A 141 2.02 8.34 10.35
N LEU A 142 3.21 8.13 10.90
CA LEU A 142 3.75 6.80 11.16
C LEU A 142 3.01 6.08 12.29
N ALA A 143 2.62 6.80 13.35
CA ALA A 143 1.80 6.26 14.45
C ALA A 143 0.41 5.83 13.97
N GLY A 144 -0.21 6.59 13.04
CA GLY A 144 -1.44 6.20 12.36
C GLY A 144 -1.29 4.87 11.59
N GLY A 145 -0.15 4.69 10.91
CA GLY A 145 0.20 3.41 10.27
C GLY A 145 0.33 2.25 11.25
N LEU A 146 0.80 2.49 12.47
CA LEU A 146 0.93 1.45 13.50
C LEU A 146 -0.44 0.95 14.00
N VAL A 147 -1.37 1.87 14.27
CA VAL A 147 -2.75 1.54 14.65
C VAL A 147 -3.42 0.76 13.51
N ALA A 148 -3.21 1.21 12.28
CA ALA A 148 -3.76 0.58 11.09
C ALA A 148 -3.17 -0.84 10.87
N ALA A 149 -1.89 -1.07 11.19
CA ALA A 149 -1.27 -2.39 11.13
C ALA A 149 -1.86 -3.38 12.16
N LEU A 150 -2.11 -2.93 13.39
CA LEU A 150 -2.74 -3.75 14.44
C LEU A 150 -4.18 -4.17 14.05
N LEU A 151 -4.92 -3.24 13.44
CA LEU A 151 -6.27 -3.52 12.93
C LEU A 151 -6.26 -4.41 11.68
N GLY A 152 -5.26 -4.27 10.81
CA GLY A 152 -5.11 -5.08 9.59
C GLY A 152 -5.08 -6.58 9.84
N ALA A 153 -4.26 -7.02 10.79
CA ALA A 153 -4.18 -8.43 11.16
C ALA A 153 -5.51 -8.97 11.72
N SER A 154 -6.26 -8.13 12.44
CA SER A 154 -7.57 -8.49 12.99
C SER A 154 -8.63 -8.63 11.90
N ILE A 155 -8.59 -7.78 10.86
CA ILE A 155 -9.50 -7.85 9.71
C ILE A 155 -9.29 -9.14 8.94
N VAL A 156 -8.04 -9.47 8.58
CA VAL A 156 -7.72 -10.72 7.86
C VAL A 156 -8.21 -11.94 8.62
N LYS A 157 -7.96 -12.00 9.94
CA LYS A 157 -8.41 -13.10 10.79
C LYS A 157 -9.93 -13.27 10.78
N ASN A 158 -10.69 -12.17 10.74
CA ASN A 158 -12.15 -12.21 10.74
C ASN A 158 -12.74 -12.43 9.33
N SER A 159 -12.06 -12.00 8.26
CA SER A 159 -12.51 -12.21 6.88
C SER A 159 -12.49 -13.68 6.46
N ILE A 160 -11.63 -14.50 7.07
CA ILE A 160 -11.56 -15.96 6.83
C ILE A 160 -12.88 -16.66 7.19
N SER A 161 -13.72 -16.10 8.07
CA SER A 161 -14.99 -16.73 8.48
C SER A 161 -16.14 -16.58 7.47
N PHE A 162 -16.03 -15.66 6.51
CA PHE A 162 -17.12 -15.34 5.58
C PHE A 162 -17.21 -16.24 4.34
N TYR A 163 -16.17 -17.02 4.00
CA TYR A 163 -16.19 -17.94 2.86
C TYR A 163 -15.51 -19.28 3.21
N PRO A 164 -16.28 -20.30 3.65
CA PRO A 164 -15.75 -21.63 3.91
C PRO A 164 -15.49 -22.35 2.58
N GLY A 165 -14.31 -22.14 1.99
CA GLY A 165 -13.89 -22.86 0.79
C GLY A 165 -12.79 -22.21 -0.04
N VAL A 166 -12.52 -20.91 0.14
CA VAL A 166 -11.44 -20.21 -0.57
C VAL A 166 -10.68 -19.35 0.44
N VAL A 167 -9.63 -19.92 1.02
CA VAL A 167 -9.03 -19.40 2.26
C VAL A 167 -8.25 -18.08 2.06
N TYR A 168 -8.03 -17.63 0.81
CA TYR A 168 -7.17 -16.46 0.53
C TYR A 168 -7.56 -15.66 -0.74
N ALA A 169 -8.80 -15.77 -1.24
CA ALA A 169 -9.26 -15.02 -2.42
C ALA A 169 -9.85 -13.64 -2.09
#